data_AF-A0A2J7PD51-F1
#
_entry.id   AF-A0A2J7PD51-F1
#
_cell.length_a   1.000
_cell.length_b   1.000
_cell.length_c   1.000
_cell.angle_alpha   90.00
_cell.angle_beta   90.00
_cell.angle_gamma   90.00
#
_symmetry.space_group_name_H-M   'P 1'
#
loop_
_entity.id
_entity.type
_entity.pdbx_description
1 polymer ?
#
loop_
_entity_poly.entity_id
_entity_poly.type
_entity_poly.pdbx_seq_one_letter_code
_entity_poly.pdbx_strand_id
1 'polypeptide(L)'
;MTTPNLTVAAAAYIYLHYAIKGRRTKSRRLWISPIYASRKVYTGSNLLADLNFGMYKNFTRMHPSDFELLINLIGPKIFKEDTVFRKAIPVQQRLA
;
A
#
# COMPACT_ATOMS: atom_id res chain seq x y z
N MET A 1 -1.13 51.04 -17.20
CA MET A 1 -1.69 50.42 -18.42
C MET A 1 -1.66 48.92 -18.24
N THR A 2 -2.81 48.29 -18.03
CA THR A 2 -2.93 46.82 -17.98
C THR A 2 -2.65 46.28 -19.37
N THR A 3 -1.58 45.50 -19.53
CA THR A 3 -1.25 44.88 -20.81
C THR A 3 -2.31 43.82 -21.10
N PRO A 4 -3.10 43.96 -22.18
CA PRO A 4 -4.23 43.05 -22.45
C PRO A 4 -3.77 41.60 -22.62
N ASN A 5 -2.54 41.39 -23.11
CA ASN A 5 -1.93 40.08 -23.26
C ASN A 5 -1.71 39.36 -21.92
N LEU A 6 -1.32 40.10 -20.88
CA LEU A 6 -1.09 39.53 -19.55
C LEU A 6 -2.41 39.09 -18.92
N THR A 7 -3.47 39.89 -19.10
CA THR A 7 -4.80 39.55 -18.60
C THR A 7 -5.39 38.33 -19.31
N VAL A 8 -5.16 38.21 -20.62
CA VAL A 8 -5.60 37.05 -21.42
C VAL A 8 -4.83 35.79 -21.02
N ALA A 9 -3.51 35.88 -20.84
CA ALA A 9 -2.69 34.74 -20.42
C ALA A 9 -3.07 34.24 -19.00
N ALA A 10 -3.31 35.16 -18.06
CA ALA A 10 -3.75 34.82 -16.72
C ALA A 10 -5.13 34.15 -16.72
N ALA A 11 -6.08 34.68 -17.49
CA ALA A 11 -7.42 34.09 -17.64
C ALA A 11 -7.35 32.69 -18.26
N ALA A 12 -6.54 32.50 -19.31
CA ALA A 12 -6.33 31.20 -19.94
C ALA A 12 -5.72 30.18 -18.97
N TYR A 13 -4.75 30.58 -18.15
CA TYR A 13 -4.14 29.71 -17.14
C TYR A 13 -5.15 29.27 -16.07
N ILE A 14 -5.97 30.19 -15.54
CA ILE A 14 -7.00 29.89 -14.54
C ILE A 14 -8.03 28.92 -15.12
N TYR A 15 -8.49 29.18 -16.34
CA TYR A 15 -9.42 28.31 -17.04
C TYR A 15 -8.84 26.92 -17.28
N LEU A 16 -7.61 26.84 -17.79
CA LEU A 16 -6.93 25.58 -18.04
C LEU A 16 -6.73 24.79 -16.75
N HIS A 17 -6.29 25.45 -15.68
CA HIS A 17 -6.13 24.82 -14.37
C HIS A 17 -7.48 24.31 -13.83
N TYR A 18 -8.57 25.05 -14.01
CA TYR A 18 -9.91 24.60 -13.60
C TYR A 18 -10.41 23.43 -14.46
N ALA A 19 -10.17 23.46 -15.77
CA ALA A 19 -10.55 22.40 -16.71
C ALA A 19 -9.75 21.10 -16.49
N ILE A 20 -8.44 21.21 -16.21
CA ILE A 20 -7.54 20.08 -15.92
C ILE A 20 -7.73 19.56 -14.50
N LYS A 21 -8.14 20.41 -13.55
CA LYS A 21 -8.54 19.99 -12.20
C LYS A 21 -9.85 19.20 -12.29
N GLY A 22 -9.73 17.99 -12.81
CA GLY A 22 -10.80 17.01 -12.88
C GLY A 22 -11.50 16.94 -11.54
N ARG A 23 -12.83 16.79 -11.57
CA ARG A 23 -13.62 16.65 -10.36
C ARG A 23 -13.00 15.51 -9.56
N ARG A 24 -12.43 15.84 -8.39
CA ARG A 24 -12.03 14.82 -7.41
C ARG A 24 -13.31 14.13 -6.98
N THR A 25 -13.67 13.05 -7.65
CA THR A 25 -14.73 12.19 -7.18
C THR A 25 -14.23 11.65 -5.85
N LYS A 26 -14.98 11.92 -4.78
CA LYS A 26 -14.72 11.25 -3.50
C LYS A 26 -14.75 9.76 -3.82
N SER A 27 -13.63 9.08 -3.60
CA SER A 27 -13.61 7.63 -3.68
C SER A 27 -14.75 7.12 -2.80
N ARG A 28 -15.64 6.31 -3.38
CA ARG A 28 -16.72 5.69 -2.60
C ARG A 28 -16.07 4.93 -1.45
N ARG A 29 -16.70 4.96 -0.29
CA ARG A 29 -16.24 4.14 0.84
C ARG A 29 -16.39 2.68 0.44
N LEU A 30 -15.26 2.01 0.26
CA LEU A 30 -15.23 0.58 0.00
C LEU A 30 -15.25 -0.14 1.36
N TRP A 31 -16.05 -1.21 1.46
CA TRP A 31 -16.07 -2.08 2.64
C TRP A 31 -14.76 -2.84 2.83
N ILE A 32 -14.07 -3.11 1.72
CA ILE A 32 -12.78 -3.77 1.69
C ILE A 32 -11.82 -2.97 0.81
N SER A 33 -10.57 -2.83 1.24
CA SER A 33 -9.54 -2.19 0.42
C SER A 33 -9.25 -3.04 -0.83
N PRO A 34 -9.03 -2.42 -2.01
CA PRO A 34 -8.71 -3.15 -3.25
C PRO A 34 -7.49 -4.06 -3.14
N ILE A 35 -6.55 -3.74 -2.23
CA ILE A 35 -5.37 -4.58 -1.96
C ILE A 35 -5.74 -6.00 -1.50
N TYR A 36 -6.93 -6.17 -0.93
CA TYR A 36 -7.42 -7.48 -0.46
C TYR A 36 -8.32 -8.17 -1.49
N ALA A 37 -8.55 -7.56 -2.66
CA ALA A 37 -9.37 -8.15 -3.73
C ALA A 37 -8.76 -9.46 -4.25
N SER A 38 -7.43 -9.55 -4.27
CA SER A 38 -6.65 -10.70 -4.72
C SER A 38 -6.16 -11.60 -3.57
N ARG A 39 -6.87 -11.64 -2.43
CA ARG A 39 -6.50 -12.43 -1.23
C ARG A 39 -6.29 -13.93 -1.50
N LYS A 40 -6.96 -14.50 -2.52
CA LYS A 40 -6.75 -15.90 -2.94
C LYS A 40 -5.41 -16.12 -3.65
N VAL A 41 -4.85 -15.09 -4.28
CA VAL A 41 -3.58 -15.13 -5.03
C VAL A 41 -2.42 -14.71 -4.13
N TYR A 42 -2.61 -13.67 -3.31
CA TYR A 42 -1.62 -13.15 -2.37
C TYR A 42 -1.94 -13.65 -0.95
N THR A 43 -1.47 -14.84 -0.61
CA THR A 43 -1.46 -15.33 0.78
C THR A 43 -0.18 -14.88 1.47
N GLY A 44 -0.32 -14.27 2.66
CA GLY A 44 0.80 -14.04 3.58
C GLY A 44 1.91 -13.16 3.02
N SER A 45 3.09 -13.74 2.83
CA SER A 45 4.35 -13.07 2.48
C SER A 45 4.28 -12.23 1.20
N ASN A 46 3.51 -12.65 0.20
CA ASN A 46 3.44 -11.90 -1.07
C ASN A 46 2.73 -10.56 -0.88
N LEU A 47 1.78 -10.47 0.05
CA LEU A 47 1.12 -9.20 0.39
C LEU A 47 2.08 -8.23 1.08
N LEU A 48 3.02 -8.74 1.90
CA LEU A 48 4.03 -7.90 2.58
C LEU A 48 4.93 -7.16 1.60
N ALA A 49 5.24 -7.76 0.45
CA ALA A 49 6.05 -7.12 -0.59
C ALA A 49 5.30 -5.98 -1.30
N ASP A 50 3.97 -6.09 -1.43
CA ASP A 50 3.13 -5.12 -2.14
C ASP A 50 2.63 -3.96 -1.25
N LEU A 51 2.90 -4.02 0.07
CA LEU A 51 2.46 -3.04 1.04
C LEU A 51 3.37 -1.80 1.05
N ASN A 52 2.78 -0.63 0.79
CA ASN A 52 3.44 0.66 1.02
C ASN A 52 3.74 0.87 2.52
N PHE A 53 4.73 1.69 2.85
CA PHE A 53 5.23 1.92 4.22
C PHE A 53 4.14 2.13 5.30
N GLY A 54 3.17 3.03 5.06
CA GLY A 54 2.09 3.28 6.01
C GLY A 54 1.15 2.09 6.21
N MET A 55 0.97 1.28 5.16
CA MET A 55 0.13 0.09 5.20
C MET A 55 0.87 -1.09 5.83
N TYR A 56 2.17 -1.20 5.58
CA TYR A 56 3.05 -2.16 6.22
C TYR A 56 2.99 -2.01 7.74
N LYS A 57 3.20 -0.79 8.24
CA LYS A 57 3.10 -0.50 9.68
C LYS A 57 1.73 -0.85 10.26
N ASN A 58 0.64 -0.63 9.52
CA ASN A 58 -0.70 -1.00 9.98
C ASN A 58 -0.93 -2.52 9.99
N PHE A 59 -0.34 -3.23 9.03
CA PHE A 59 -0.44 -4.68 8.87
C PHE A 59 0.39 -5.41 9.93
N THR A 60 1.68 -5.10 10.02
CA THR A 60 2.63 -5.77 10.96
C THR A 60 2.66 -5.13 12.34
N ARG A 61 2.03 -3.96 12.53
CA ARG A 61 2.11 -3.13 13.75
C ARG A 61 3.52 -2.68 14.14
N MET A 62 4.47 -2.71 13.20
CA MET A 62 5.86 -2.32 13.43
C MET A 62 6.54 -1.74 12.19
N HIS A 63 7.73 -1.17 12.38
CA HIS A 63 8.54 -0.70 11.27
C HIS A 63 9.11 -1.90 10.47
N PRO A 64 9.30 -1.79 9.14
CA PRO A 64 9.91 -2.85 8.34
C PRO A 64 11.24 -3.37 8.89
N SER A 65 12.10 -2.48 9.40
CA SER A 65 13.39 -2.88 10.00
C SER A 65 13.22 -3.73 11.26
N ASP A 66 12.22 -3.43 12.10
CA ASP A 66 11.98 -4.16 13.34
C ASP A 66 11.43 -5.55 13.04
N PHE A 67 10.58 -5.64 12.01
CA PHE A 67 10.07 -6.90 11.52
C PHE A 67 11.20 -7.79 10.99
N GLU A 68 12.13 -7.23 10.21
CA GLU A 68 13.30 -7.94 9.71
C GLU A 68 14.26 -8.34 10.83
N LEU A 69 14.48 -7.47 11.82
CA LEU A 69 15.28 -7.82 12.98
C LEU A 69 14.68 -9.01 13.74
N LEU A 70 13.37 -8.98 14.00
CA LEU A 70 12.69 -10.06 14.70
C LEU A 70 12.69 -11.35 13.88
N ILE A 71 12.44 -11.28 12.58
CA ILE A 71 12.41 -12.48 11.75
C ILE A 71 13.76 -13.19 11.74
N ASN A 72 14.86 -12.43 11.78
CA ASN A 72 16.20 -12.99 11.85
C ASN A 72 16.51 -13.59 13.24
N LEU A 73 16.00 -12.98 14.31
CA LEU A 73 16.24 -13.45 15.68
C LEU A 73 15.41 -14.68 16.08
N ILE A 74 14.12 -14.68 15.75
CA ILE A 74 13.19 -15.73 16.17
C ILE A 74 12.77 -16.66 15.05
N GLY A 75 13.02 -16.30 13.79
CA GLY A 75 12.65 -17.10 12.62
C GLY A 75 13.08 -18.56 12.71
N PRO A 76 14.35 -18.87 13.06
CA PRO A 76 14.79 -20.26 13.23
C PRO A 76 14.03 -21.01 14.33
N LYS A 77 13.58 -20.32 15.38
CA LYS A 77 12.85 -20.92 16.51
C LYS A 77 11.38 -21.17 16.20
N ILE A 78 10.78 -20.30 15.38
CA ILE A 78 9.37 -20.41 15.01
C ILE A 78 9.19 -21.12 13.68
N PHE A 79 10.25 -21.48 12.95
CA PHE A 79 10.18 -22.23 11.70
C PHE A 79 9.53 -23.60 11.91
N LYS A 80 8.78 -24.06 10.90
CA LYS A 80 8.19 -25.40 10.86
C LYS A 80 8.35 -25.97 9.47
N GLU A 81 8.64 -27.25 9.40
CA GLU A 81 8.71 -28.00 8.15
C GLU A 81 7.33 -28.43 7.67
N ASP A 82 7.22 -28.59 6.36
CA ASP A 82 6.05 -29.16 5.72
C ASP A 82 5.87 -30.62 6.15
N THR A 83 4.63 -31.05 6.31
CA THR A 83 4.30 -32.45 6.58
C THR A 83 3.47 -33.02 5.44
N VAL A 84 3.32 -34.35 5.41
CA VAL A 84 2.50 -35.04 4.40
C VAL A 84 1.05 -34.50 4.38
N PHE A 85 0.52 -34.11 5.54
CA PHE A 85 -0.87 -33.66 5.67
C PHE A 85 -1.06 -32.17 5.42
N ARG A 86 -0.03 -31.33 5.59
CA ARG A 86 -0.15 -29.88 5.38
C ARG A 86 1.17 -29.19 5.09
N LYS A 87 1.09 -28.11 4.32
CA LYS A 87 2.17 -27.13 4.22
C LYS A 87 2.27 -26.30 5.49
N ALA A 88 3.50 -26.03 5.92
CA ALA A 88 3.81 -25.13 7.00
C ALA A 88 3.52 -23.68 6.59
N ILE A 89 3.02 -22.92 7.55
CA ILE A 89 2.85 -21.47 7.38
C ILE A 89 4.25 -20.83 7.36
N PRO A 90 4.57 -19.98 6.36
CA PRO A 90 5.84 -19.25 6.30
C PRO A 90 6.10 -18.43 7.56
N VAL A 91 7.38 -18.27 7.92
CA VAL A 91 7.82 -17.55 9.12
C VAL A 91 7.29 -16.12 9.14
N GLN A 92 7.33 -15.44 7.99
CA GLN A 92 6.84 -14.07 7.79
C GLN A 92 5.35 -13.97 8.17
N GLN A 93 4.53 -14.90 7.69
CA GLN A 93 3.09 -14.93 7.95
C GLN A 93 2.77 -15.40 9.37
N ARG A 94 3.69 -16.12 10.02
CA ARG A 94 3.55 -16.51 11.43
C ARG A 94 3.87 -15.36 12.39
N LEU A 95 4.73 -14.43 11.95
CA LEU A 95 5.12 -13.25 12.71
C LEU A 95 4.13 -12.07 12.55
N ALA A 96 3.56 -11.89 11.36
CA ALA A 96 2.63 -10.81 11.01
C ALA A 96 1.17 -11.13 11.36
#